data_AF-A0A8B0SRI2-F1
#
_entry.id   AF-A0A8B0SRI2-F1
#
_cell.length_a   1.000
_cell.length_b   1.000
_cell.length_c   1.000
_cell.angle_alpha   90.00
_cell.angle_beta   90.00
_cell.angle_gamma   90.00
#
_symmetry.space_group_name_H-M   'P 1'
#
loop_
_entity.id
_entity.type
_entity.pdbx_description
1 polymer ?
#
loop_
_entity_poly.entity_id
_entity_poly.type
_entity_poly.pdbx_seq_one_letter_code
_entity_poly.pdbx_strand_id
1 'polypeptide(L)' 'MSFSDYLRWAAEGMNNLHFNHTVESIDFDERHQRFVVQTSRGESVARNICLGIGKQPHLPPCVKKRRRKPASTPVK' A
#
# COMPACT_ATOMS: atom_id res chain seq x y z
N MET A 1 -14.89 -12.01 18.78
CA MET A 1 -14.11 -10.78 18.51
C MET A 1 -12.96 -11.16 17.61
N SER A 2 -12.77 -10.44 16.51
CA SER A 2 -11.83 -10.85 15.46
C SER A 2 -10.46 -10.25 15.72
N PHE A 3 -9.40 -10.95 15.32
CA PHE A 3 -8.01 -10.43 15.28
C PHE A 3 -7.92 -9.06 14.59
N SER A 4 -8.80 -8.80 13.62
CA SER A 4 -8.90 -7.52 12.90
C SER A 4 -9.28 -6.33 13.80
N ASP A 5 -10.10 -6.54 14.83
CA ASP A 5 -10.57 -5.46 15.70
C ASP A 5 -9.42 -4.92 16.58
N TYR A 6 -8.56 -5.83 17.05
CA TYR A 6 -7.37 -5.47 17.82
C TYR A 6 -6.34 -4.70 16.98
N LEU A 7 -6.07 -5.18 15.76
CA LEU A 7 -5.14 -4.50 14.85
C LEU A 7 -5.64 -3.10 14.47
N ARG A 8 -6.96 -2.93 14.33
CA ARG A 8 -7.57 -1.63 14.07
C ARG A 8 -7.34 -0.67 15.24
N TRP A 9 -7.64 -1.09 16.47
CA TRP A 9 -7.42 -0.26 17.65
C TRP A 9 -5.95 0.15 17.79
N ALA A 10 -5.02 -0.79 17.59
CA ALA A 10 -3.58 -0.50 17.64
C ALA A 10 -3.16 0.52 16.56
N ALA A 11 -3.73 0.41 15.35
CA ALA A 11 -3.46 1.33 14.27
C ALA A 11 -4.01 2.75 14.51
N GLU A 12 -5.18 2.87 15.15
CA GLU A 12 -5.78 4.16 15.52
C GLU A 12 -4.93 4.92 16.55
N GLY A 13 -4.11 4.22 17.34
CA GLY A 13 -3.17 4.82 18.30
C GLY A 13 -1.85 5.35 17.69
N MET A 14 -1.59 5.11 16.40
CA MET A 14 -0.31 5.48 15.75
C MET A 14 -0.48 6.69 14.83
N ASN A 15 0.07 7.84 15.24
CA ASN A 15 0.01 9.10 14.47
C ASN A 15 0.95 9.13 13.25
N ASN A 16 1.89 8.20 13.17
CA ASN A 16 2.89 8.07 12.10
C ASN A 16 2.49 7.04 11.03
N LEU A 17 1.28 6.51 11.09
CA LEU A 17 0.78 5.54 10.14
C LEU A 17 -0.02 6.23 9.03
N HIS A 18 0.52 6.20 7.82
CA HIS A 18 -0.06 6.86 6.67
C HIS A 18 -0.82 5.86 5.77
N PHE A 19 -2.14 5.75 5.97
CA PHE A 19 -3.02 4.95 5.12
C PHE A 19 -3.28 5.62 3.77
N ASN A 20 -3.51 4.79 2.74
CA ASN A 20 -3.75 5.23 1.35
C ASN A 20 -2.54 5.97 0.72
N HIS A 21 -1.33 5.58 1.12
CA HIS A 21 -0.06 5.94 0.49
C HIS A 21 0.52 4.70 -0.18
N THR A 22 0.01 4.35 -1.35
CA THR A 22 0.55 3.22 -2.12
C THR A 22 1.93 3.61 -2.63
N VAL A 23 2.95 2.82 -2.29
CA VAL A 23 4.30 2.96 -2.83
C VAL A 23 4.31 2.36 -4.24
N GLU A 24 4.75 3.16 -5.21
CA GLU A 24 4.79 2.78 -6.63
C GLU A 24 6.20 2.38 -7.07
N SER A 25 7.21 3.15 -6.64
CA SER A 25 8.62 2.83 -6.86
C SER A 25 9.50 3.29 -5.69
N ILE A 26 10.67 2.69 -5.61
CA ILE A 26 11.71 3.03 -4.64
C ILE A 26 13.04 3.06 -5.41
N ASP A 27 13.70 4.21 -5.37
CA ASP A 27 15.01 4.44 -5.99
C ASP A 27 16.03 4.83 -4.91
N PHE A 28 17.32 4.61 -5.18
CA PHE A 28 18.39 5.01 -4.27
C PHE A 28 19.23 6.12 -4.91
N ASP A 29 19.25 7.28 -4.28
CA ASP A 29 20.09 8.40 -4.64
C ASP A 29 21.48 8.23 -4.03
N GLU A 30 22.44 7.83 -4.86
CA GLU A 30 23.84 7.63 -4.45
C GLU A 30 24.54 8.91 -4.00
N ARG A 31 24.15 10.07 -4.54
CA ARG A 31 24.79 11.37 -4.22
C ARG A 31 24.41 11.81 -2.82
N HIS A 32 23.16 11.60 -2.44
CA HIS A 32 22.63 11.98 -1.13
C HIS A 32 22.58 10.83 -0.13
N GLN A 33 22.93 9.61 -0.56
CA GLN A 33 22.84 8.35 0.20
C GLN A 33 21.47 8.17 0.85
N ARG A 34 20.41 8.35 0.07
CA ARG A 34 19.01 8.28 0.54
C ARG A 34 18.15 7.53 -0.44
N PHE A 35 17.12 6.88 0.07
CA PHE A 35 16.05 6.32 -0.74
C PHE A 35 15.01 7.39 -1.05
N VAL A 36 14.62 7.43 -2.32
CA VAL A 36 13.53 8.25 -2.86
C VAL A 36 12.37 7.30 -3.12
N VAL A 37 11.27 7.49 -2.39
CA VAL A 37 10.06 6.67 -2.47
C VAL A 37 9.00 7.46 -3.20
N GLN A 38 8.57 6.97 -4.36
CA GLN A 38 7.43 7.52 -5.08
C GLN A 38 6.15 6.87 -4.58
N THR A 39 5.21 7.69 -4.13
CA THR A 39 3.88 7.24 -3.70
C THR A 39 2.80 7.93 -4.52
N SER A 40 1.60 7.36 -4.52
CA SER A 40 0.43 7.96 -5.18
C SER A 40 0.06 9.36 -4.69
N ARG A 41 0.62 9.81 -3.56
CA ARG A 41 0.42 11.14 -2.98
C ARG A 41 1.62 12.07 -3.12
N GLY A 42 2.72 11.61 -3.73
CA GLY A 42 3.94 12.36 -3.93
C GLY A 42 5.19 11.62 -3.46
N GLU A 43 6.29 12.36 -3.42
CA GLU A 43 7.61 11.85 -3.11
C GLU A 43 7.92 11.89 -1.61
N SER A 44 8.64 10.88 -1.11
CA SER A 44 9.13 10.82 0.26
C SER A 44 10.58 10.34 0.29
N VAL A 45 11.43 11.00 1.07
CA VAL A 45 12.86 10.68 1.19
C VAL A 45 13.20 10.10 2.56
N ALA A 46 13.96 9.01 2.58
CA ALA A 46 14.35 8.32 3.80
C ALA A 46 15.80 7.80 3.72
N ARG A 47 16.46 7.64 4.88
CA ARG A 47 17.80 7.01 4.94
C ARG A 47 17.73 5.49 4.94
N ASN A 48 16.72 4.93 5.59
CA ASN A 48 16.54 3.50 5.77
C ASN A 48 15.14 3.10 5.31
N ILE A 49 14.99 1.88 4.78
CA ILE A 49 13.71 1.31 4.40
C ILE A 49 13.49 -0.02 5.12
N CYS A 50 12.29 -0.21 5.66
CA CYS A 50 11.80 -1.49 6.17
C CYS A 50 10.69 -1.98 5.25
N LEU A 51 10.85 -3.16 4.64
CA LEU A 51 9.89 -3.74 3.71
C LEU A 51 8.99 -4.76 4.40
N GLY A 52 7.81 -4.32 4.82
CA GLY A 52 6.75 -5.15 5.38
C GLY A 52 5.66 -5.52 4.36
N ILE A 53 6.00 -5.70 3.08
CA ILE A 53 4.99 -6.00 2.05
C ILE A 53 4.53 -7.46 2.16
N GLY A 54 3.22 -7.67 2.32
CA GLY A 54 2.63 -9.00 2.30
C GLY A 54 2.85 -9.72 0.97
N LYS A 55 2.44 -10.99 0.88
CA LYS A 55 2.55 -11.77 -0.37
C LYS A 55 1.50 -11.34 -1.38
N GLN A 56 1.90 -11.17 -2.63
CA GLN A 56 0.94 -11.04 -3.72
C GLN A 56 0.25 -12.38 -4.00
N PRO A 57 -1.08 -12.43 -4.19
CA PRO A 57 -1.77 -13.65 -4.57
C PRO A 57 -1.28 -14.14 -5.94
N HIS A 58 -0.71 -15.36 -5.99
CA HIS A 58 -0.38 -16.01 -7.25
C HIS A 58 -1.66 -16.59 -7.88
N LEU A 59 -2.00 -16.12 -9.08
CA LEU A 59 -3.13 -16.65 -9.84
C LEU A 59 -2.60 -17.55 -10.96
N PRO A 60 -3.01 -18.83 -11.01
CA PRO A 60 -2.63 -19.73 -12.10
C PRO A 60 -3.08 -19.19 -13.47
N PRO A 61 -2.37 -19.52 -14.56
CA PRO A 61 -2.67 -19.00 -15.91
C PRO A 61 -4.10 -19.30 -16.42
N CYS A 62 -4.75 -20.34 -15.89
CA CYS A 62 -6.12 -20.71 -16.24
C CYS A 62 -7.18 -19.79 -15.62
N VAL A 63 -6.81 -18.92 -14.68
CA VAL A 63 -7.75 -18.02 -13.99
C VAL A 63 -7.74 -16.65 -14.65
N LYS A 64 -8.84 -16.30 -15.34
CA LYS A 64 -9.06 -14.93 -15.84
C LYS A 64 -9.33 -14.01 -14.64
N LYS A 65 -8.45 -13.02 -14.40
CA LYS A 65 -8.69 -11.93 -13.42
C LYS A 65 -10.01 -11.23 -13.77
N ARG A 66 -11.06 -11.50 -12.99
CA ARG A 66 -12.35 -10.82 -13.16
C ARG A 66 -12.25 -9.45 -12.48
N ARG A 67 -12.02 -8.39 -13.26
CA ARG A 67 -12.15 -7.01 -12.77
C ARG A 67 -13.58 -6.81 -12.27
N ARG A 68 -13.73 -6.39 -11.01
CA ARG A 68 -15.02 -6.04 -10.41
C ARG A 68 -15.61 -4.88 -11.22
N LYS A 69 -16.81 -5.04 -11.80
CA LYS A 69 -17.50 -3.94 -12.49
C LYS A 69 -17.79 -2.82 -11.46
N PRO A 70 -17.57 -1.53 -11.79
CA PRO A 70 -18.05 -0.45 -10.95
C PRO A 70 -19.57 -0.58 -10.80
N ALA A 71 -20.07 -0.37 -9.58
CA ALA A 71 -21.49 -0.43 -9.28
C ALA A 71 -22.22 0.59 -10.17
N SER A 72 -23.11 0.11 -11.04
CA SER A 72 -24.05 0.95 -11.76
C SER A 72 -24.94 1.65 -10.74
N THR A 73 -24.81 2.97 -10.64
CA THR A 73 -25.75 3.84 -9.93
C THR A 73 -27.16 3.63 -10.50
N PRO A 74 -28.19 3.46 -9.66
CA PRO A 74 -29.57 3.53 -10.12
C PRO A 74 -29.91 5.00 -10.38
N VAL A 75 -30.19 5.35 -11.64
CA VAL A 75 -30.85 6.63 -11.96
C VAL A 75 -32.35 6.39 -11.86
N LYS A 76 -33.00 7.21 -11.04
CA LYS A 76 -34.46 7.26 -10.83
C LYS A 76 -35.23 7.50 -12.13
#